data_AF-A0A960XN09-F1
#
_entry.id   AF-A0A960XN09-F1
#
_cell.length_a   1.000
_cell.length_b   1.000
_cell.length_c   1.000
_cell.angle_alpha   90.00
_cell.angle_beta   90.00
_cell.angle_gamma   90.00
#
_symmetry.space_group_name_H-M   'P 1'
#
loop_
_entity.id
_entity.type
_entity.pdbx_description
1 polymer ?
#
loop_
_entity_poly.entity_id
_entity_poly.type
_entity_poly.pdbx_seq_one_letter_code
_entity_poly.pdbx_strand_id
1 'polypeptide(L)'
;YPAGMDYPSFVGFFPSTRPEICMLVGVVEPRKPGRHGGATVAGPAWKTMAEQIANYLRIAPDLQPVTDWHPGTTPEGLSPVVPFAARRAAGALLGTYW
;
A
#
# COMPACT_ATOMS: atom_id res chain seq x y z
N TYR A 1 -19.95 19.02 4.73
CA TYR A 1 -19.06 20.19 4.66
C TYR A 1 -19.65 21.22 3.70
N PRO A 2 -19.24 22.50 3.77
CA PRO A 2 -19.60 23.49 2.77
C PRO A 2 -19.35 22.93 1.36
N ALA A 3 -20.22 23.28 0.40
CA ALA A 3 -20.07 22.80 -0.97
C ALA A 3 -18.67 23.18 -1.51
N GLY A 4 -17.91 22.19 -1.98
CA GLY A 4 -16.54 22.39 -2.47
C GLY A 4 -15.42 22.11 -1.47
N MET A 5 -15.74 21.77 -0.22
CA MET A 5 -14.73 21.44 0.79
C MET A 5 -14.68 19.92 1.05
N ASP A 6 -13.57 19.30 0.64
CA ASP A 6 -13.29 17.88 0.84
C ASP A 6 -12.46 17.65 2.11
N TYR A 7 -12.81 16.61 2.87
CA TYR A 7 -12.05 16.15 4.04
C TYR A 7 -11.70 14.66 3.88
N PRO A 8 -10.69 14.35 3.05
CA PRO A 8 -10.28 12.97 2.86
C PRO A 8 -9.69 12.42 4.15
N SER A 9 -10.21 11.28 4.59
CA SER A 9 -9.72 10.54 5.74
C SER A 9 -9.45 9.08 5.39
N PHE A 10 -8.49 8.49 6.07
CA PHE A 10 -8.22 7.06 6.04
C PHE A 10 -8.15 6.53 7.46
N VAL A 11 -8.88 5.46 7.74
CA VAL A 11 -8.89 4.77 9.03
C VAL A 11 -8.56 3.31 8.79
N GLY A 12 -7.74 2.76 9.68
CA GLY A 12 -7.33 1.36 9.60
C GLY A 12 -6.68 0.92 10.90
N PHE A 13 -6.44 -0.39 10.99
CA PHE A 13 -5.78 -1.02 12.11
C PHE A 13 -4.70 -1.98 11.63
N PHE A 14 -3.72 -2.26 12.48
CA PHE A 14 -2.67 -3.25 12.24
C PHE A 14 -2.14 -3.83 13.56
N PRO A 15 -1.62 -5.07 13.56
CA PRO A 15 -1.69 -6.09 12.50
C PRO A 15 -3.14 -6.51 12.18
N SER A 16 -3.38 -7.17 11.05
CA SER A 16 -4.74 -7.47 10.57
C SER A 16 -5.42 -8.60 11.36
N THR A 17 -4.65 -9.60 11.79
CA THR A 17 -5.12 -10.81 12.50
C THR A 17 -5.31 -10.60 14.00
N ARG A 18 -4.42 -9.82 14.62
CA ARG A 18 -4.49 -9.44 16.03
C ARG A 18 -4.20 -7.94 16.15
N PRO A 19 -5.21 -7.07 15.97
CA PRO A 19 -5.01 -5.62 15.95
C PRO A 19 -4.44 -5.09 17.27
N GLU A 20 -3.39 -4.28 17.18
CA GLU A 20 -2.79 -3.62 18.34
C GLU A 20 -2.94 -2.09 18.27
N ILE A 21 -3.00 -1.55 17.05
CA ILE A 21 -3.15 -0.11 16.79
C ILE A 21 -4.35 0.12 15.88
N CYS A 22 -5.17 1.10 16.23
CA CYS A 22 -6.18 1.71 15.37
C CYS A 22 -5.82 3.18 15.17
N MET A 23 -5.81 3.64 13.92
CA MET A 23 -5.36 4.99 13.57
C MET A 23 -6.26 5.58 12.49
N LEU A 24 -6.67 6.83 12.72
CA LEU A 24 -7.36 7.69 11.75
C LEU A 24 -6.43 8.82 11.34
N VAL A 25 -6.30 9.03 10.04
CA VAL A 25 -5.60 10.16 9.45
C VAL A 25 -6.61 10.96 8.63
N GLY A 26 -6.78 12.23 8.98
CA GLY A 26 -7.61 13.18 8.25
C GLY A 26 -6.74 14.29 7.66
N VAL A 27 -7.07 14.72 6.43
CA VAL A 27 -6.44 15.87 5.81
C VAL A 27 -7.48 16.97 5.62
N VAL A 28 -7.19 18.14 6.16
CA VAL A 28 -8.00 19.35 5.99
C VAL A 28 -7.51 20.10 4.76
N GLU A 29 -8.44 20.51 3.89
CA GLU A 29 -8.16 21.37 2.73
C GLU A 29 -7.00 20.85 1.84
N PRO A 30 -7.18 19.69 1.16
CA PRO A 30 -6.17 19.21 0.22
C PRO A 30 -5.92 20.23 -0.89
N ARG A 31 -4.66 20.64 -1.07
CA ARG A 31 -4.26 21.73 -2.00
C ARG A 31 -4.45 21.42 -3.49
N LYS A 32 -4.60 20.15 -3.87
CA LYS A 32 -4.83 19.78 -5.27
C LYS A 32 -6.31 19.97 -5.60
N PRO A 33 -6.67 20.45 -6.80
CA PRO A 33 -8.07 20.49 -7.24
C PRO A 33 -8.55 19.11 -7.72
N GLY A 34 -9.80 18.74 -7.39
CA GLY A 34 -10.43 17.46 -7.79
C GLY A 34 -11.18 16.77 -6.65
N ARG A 35 -11.86 15.65 -6.94
CA ARG A 35 -12.52 14.82 -5.91
C ARG A 35 -11.46 13.96 -5.22
N HIS A 36 -11.20 14.22 -3.95
CA HIS A 36 -10.14 13.51 -3.23
C HIS A 36 -10.69 12.31 -2.46
N GLY A 37 -10.44 11.11 -2.97
CA GLY A 37 -10.68 9.89 -2.20
C GLY A 37 -9.75 9.83 -0.98
N GLY A 38 -10.29 9.43 0.17
CA GLY A 38 -9.52 9.23 1.41
C GLY A 38 -8.30 8.33 1.23
N ALA A 39 -8.43 7.25 0.46
CA ALA A 39 -7.34 6.33 0.13
C ALA A 39 -6.21 6.99 -0.68
N THR A 40 -6.52 7.94 -1.57
CA THR A 40 -5.51 8.58 -2.44
C THR A 40 -4.76 9.70 -1.73
N VAL A 41 -5.43 10.42 -0.82
CA VAL A 41 -4.84 11.56 -0.11
C VAL A 41 -4.30 11.19 1.27
N ALA A 42 -5.12 10.60 2.13
CA ALA A 42 -4.72 10.24 3.49
C ALA A 42 -4.04 8.87 3.58
N GLY A 43 -4.32 7.96 2.63
CA GLY A 43 -3.76 6.60 2.61
C GLY A 43 -2.22 6.53 2.60
N PRO A 44 -1.49 7.29 1.75
CA PRO A 44 -0.03 7.27 1.75
C PRO A 44 0.57 7.72 3.09
N ALA A 45 0.00 8.78 3.68
CA ALA A 45 0.43 9.27 4.99
C ALA A 45 0.16 8.25 6.10
N TRP A 46 -1.04 7.63 6.08
CA TRP A 46 -1.39 6.55 7.01
C TRP A 46 -0.40 5.38 6.92
N LYS A 47 -0.03 4.94 5.70
CA LYS A 47 0.92 3.84 5.50
C LYS A 47 2.29 4.15 6.09
N THR A 48 2.86 5.32 5.79
CA THR A 48 4.18 5.71 6.32
C THR A 48 4.17 5.78 7.84
N MET A 49 3.12 6.36 8.43
CA MET A 49 2.96 6.41 9.89
C MET A 49 2.81 5.01 10.48
N ALA A 50 2.02 4.13 9.87
CA ALA A 50 1.82 2.76 10.34
C ALA A 50 3.14 1.97 10.37
N GLU A 51 3.96 2.06 9.30
CA GLU A 51 5.28 1.40 9.23
C GLU A 51 6.23 1.92 10.33
N GLN A 52 6.26 3.24 10.55
CA GLN A 52 7.11 3.85 11.58
C GLN A 52 6.65 3.47 12.99
N ILE A 53 5.35 3.53 13.27
CA ILE A 53 4.76 3.19 14.57
C ILE A 53 4.98 1.70 14.87
N ALA A 54 4.73 0.81 13.91
CA ALA A 54 4.97 -0.63 14.07
C ALA A 54 6.41 -0.93 14.43
N ASN A 55 7.37 -0.30 13.73
CA ASN A 55 8.79 -0.46 14.00
C ASN A 55 9.18 0.10 15.38
N TYR A 56 8.69 1.29 15.72
CA TYR A 56 8.99 1.94 17.00
C TYR A 56 8.48 1.13 18.20
N LEU A 57 7.25 0.64 18.11
CA LEU A 57 6.61 -0.16 19.17
C LEU A 57 7.00 -1.64 19.13
N ARG A 58 7.81 -2.07 18.14
CA ARG A 58 8.19 -3.48 17.92
C ARG A 58 7.00 -4.42 17.77
N ILE A 59 5.95 -3.97 17.08
CA ILE A 59 4.78 -4.78 16.77
C ILE A 59 5.20 -5.88 15.79
N ALA A 60 4.92 -7.13 16.12
CA ALA A 60 5.26 -8.26 15.27
C ALA A 60 4.39 -8.25 13.99
N PRO A 61 4.98 -8.40 12.78
CA PRO A 61 4.21 -8.54 11.55
C PRO A 61 3.45 -9.87 11.55
N ASP A 62 2.22 -9.85 11.03
CA ASP A 62 1.38 -11.04 10.84
C ASP A 62 1.44 -11.62 9.42
N LEU A 63 2.03 -10.88 8.49
CA LEU A 63 2.33 -11.36 7.15
C LEU A 63 3.68 -12.08 7.14
N GLN A 64 3.69 -13.32 6.66
CA GLN A 64 4.95 -13.98 6.33
C GLN A 64 5.61 -13.27 5.14
N PRO A 65 6.91 -12.95 5.20
CA PRO A 65 7.62 -12.49 4.02
C PRO A 65 7.51 -13.57 2.93
N VAL A 66 7.16 -13.19 1.70
CA VAL A 66 7.21 -14.09 0.55
C VAL A 66 8.68 -14.40 0.29
N THR A 67 9.20 -15.45 0.91
CA THR A 67 10.59 -15.92 0.75
C THR A 67 10.73 -16.96 -0.35
N ASP A 68 9.62 -17.58 -0.77
CA ASP A 68 9.65 -18.74 -1.65
C ASP A 68 9.33 -18.32 -3.09
N TRP A 69 10.15 -17.43 -3.64
CA TRP A 69 10.19 -17.22 -5.09
C TRP A 69 10.94 -18.40 -5.73
N HIS A 70 10.25 -19.52 -5.90
CA HIS A 70 10.73 -20.62 -6.73
C HIS A 70 10.15 -20.46 -8.14
N PRO A 71 10.96 -20.41 -9.20
CA PRO A 71 10.46 -20.35 -10.57
C PRO A 71 9.72 -21.65 -10.90
N GLY A 72 8.39 -21.64 -10.77
CA GLY A 72 7.52 -22.78 -11.08
C GLY A 72 6.44 -23.10 -10.03
N THR A 73 6.50 -22.56 -8.82
CA THR A 73 5.40 -22.67 -7.85
C THR A 73 4.69 -21.33 -7.77
N THR A 74 3.70 -21.13 -8.64
CA THR A 74 2.67 -20.11 -8.39
C THR A 74 1.83 -20.61 -7.20
N PRO A 75 1.83 -19.97 -6.03
CA PRO A 75 0.89 -20.32 -4.99
C PRO A 75 -0.52 -20.03 -5.50
N GLU A 76 -1.36 -21.07 -5.57
CA GLU A 76 -2.76 -20.92 -5.97
C GLU A 76 -3.43 -19.85 -5.08
N GLY A 77 -3.79 -18.71 -5.68
CA GLY A 77 -4.50 -17.63 -4.99
C GLY A 77 -3.70 -16.39 -4.62
N LEU A 78 -2.36 -16.37 -4.78
CA LEU A 78 -1.57 -15.14 -4.65
C LEU A 78 -1.07 -14.76 -6.04
N SER A 79 -1.72 -13.77 -6.67
CA SER A 79 -1.16 -13.14 -7.86
C SER A 79 0.26 -12.67 -7.51
N PRO A 80 1.32 -13.14 -8.20
CA PRO A 80 2.67 -12.76 -7.85
C PRO A 80 2.77 -11.24 -7.98
N VAL A 81 2.98 -10.56 -6.85
CA VAL A 81 3.45 -9.18 -6.87
C VAL A 81 4.87 -9.26 -7.41
N VAL A 82 4.99 -9.16 -8.73
CA VAL A 82 6.29 -9.16 -9.41
C VAL A 82 7.10 -8.03 -8.79
N PRO A 83 8.26 -8.31 -8.15
CA PRO A 83 9.10 -7.26 -7.61
C PRO A 83 9.38 -6.24 -8.72
N PHE A 84 9.28 -4.94 -8.43
CA PHE A 84 9.44 -3.87 -9.43
C PHE A 84 10.74 -4.01 -10.24
N ALA A 85 11.78 -4.61 -9.65
CA ALA A 85 13.04 -4.93 -10.31
C ALA A 85 12.90 -5.90 -11.51
N ALA A 86 12.05 -6.93 -11.42
CA ALA A 86 11.86 -7.92 -12.48
C ALA A 86 11.07 -7.36 -13.69
N ARG A 87 10.34 -6.25 -13.49
CA ARG A 87 9.57 -5.59 -14.56
C ARG A 87 10.43 -4.84 -15.58
N ARG A 88 11.70 -4.54 -15.28
CA ARG A 88 12.64 -3.90 -16.23
C ARG A 88 13.31 -4.87 -17.21
N ALA A 89 13.34 -6.17 -16.92
CA ALA A 89 14.06 -7.12 -17.76
C ALA A 89 13.23 -7.64 -18.95
N ALA A 90 11.90 -7.73 -18.81
CA ALA A 90 11.03 -8.32 -19.83
C ALA A 90 10.73 -7.40 -21.04
N GLY A 91 11.01 -6.10 -20.94
CA GLY A 91 10.78 -5.15 -22.03
C GLY A 91 11.86 -5.13 -23.12
N ALA A 92 12.96 -5.86 -22.95
CA ALA A 92 14.12 -5.78 -23.84
C ALA A 92 14.16 -6.85 -24.96
N LEU A 93 13.20 -7.78 -25.03
CA LEU A 93 13.25 -8.92 -25.95
C LEU A 93 12.07 -9.07 -26.92
N LEU A 94 11.21 -8.06 -27.07
CA LEU A 94 10.16 -8.04 -28.09
C LEU A 94 10.27 -6.79 -28.96
N GLY A 95 11.43 -6.64 -29.61
CA GLY A 95 11.77 -5.51 -30.48
C GLY A 95 12.45 -5.95 -31.78
N THR A 96 12.03 -7.08 -32.34
CA THR A 96 12.38 -7.49 -33.70
C THR A 96 11.21 -8.30 -34.23
N TYR A 97 10.36 -7.68 -35.04
CA TYR A 97 9.70 -8.20 -36.25
C TYR A 97 8.59 -7.20 -36.64
N TRP A 98 8.78 -6.61 -37.83
CA TRP A 98 7.97 -5.64 -38.59
C TRP A 98 8.08 -4.18 -38.20
#